data_AF-A0A951K284-F1
#
_entry.id   AF-A0A951K284-F1
#
_cell.length_a   1.000
_cell.length_b   1.000
_cell.length_c   1.000
_cell.angle_alpha   90.00
_cell.angle_beta   90.00
_cell.angle_gamma   90.00
#
_symmetry.space_group_name_H-M   'P 1'
#
loop_
_entity.id
_entity.type
_entity.pdbx_description
1 polymer ?
#
loop_
_entity_poly.entity_id
_entity_poly.type
_entity_poly.pdbx_seq_one_letter_code
_entity_poly.pdbx_strand_id
1 'polypeptide(L)'
;MTTTTTPATPDRGQAPARAWRTARVWLTILTLLAMVVPLTAAKASTTGTAEVDVHFTAAGSECDVTNAYPRVVPTPAVLTGAIEALLAGPTADERPSTATMLSSDTAGMLRSINLRDGVAHIDFADLRQVIPNASTACGSASLLAQLDATARQFPTVLRARYSINGSEAAIYHWLQRDVPGSSTVTGTRGSLTNTAPIRRTSGGAATLREIRVGRHAGFDRLVFEFDGDRPSYNIHYTGVATKGGSGQPIALLGTTAMQIDLGASTIDMQAADFPRTFEPAGPLTPRFPTLRQVRYGGEFEALSTFGAGLKARTGFRVLELANPTRLAIDVAHGATVPRLRRGTRGPAVRDWQQQLNTVQFGAFATSAAPRQGPLVVDGVFGPRTERATRTFQRAEGVSVTEVVDSATRTAMRRALRRAAATTP
;
A
#
# COMPACT_ATOMS: atom_id res chain seq x y z
N MET A 1 51.57 41.24 -57.02
CA MET A 1 51.04 39.94 -57.50
C MET A 1 50.41 39.26 -56.28
N THR A 2 49.10 39.44 -56.03
CA THR A 2 47.96 38.69 -56.62
C THR A 2 47.94 37.23 -56.14
N THR A 3 47.20 36.88 -55.06
CA THR A 3 45.83 36.27 -55.08
C THR A 3 45.82 34.84 -55.66
N THR A 4 45.07 33.82 -55.17
CA THR A 4 43.61 33.68 -54.97
C THR A 4 43.36 32.30 -54.29
N THR A 5 42.37 31.95 -53.43
CA THR A 5 41.42 32.63 -52.51
C THR A 5 40.81 31.56 -51.55
N THR A 6 40.19 31.97 -50.44
CA THR A 6 39.45 31.19 -49.41
C THR A 6 38.08 30.64 -49.87
N PRO A 7 37.24 29.99 -49.02
CA PRO A 7 37.45 29.05 -47.89
C PRO A 7 36.53 27.78 -47.97
N ALA A 8 36.59 26.85 -46.99
CA ALA A 8 35.44 26.37 -46.17
C ALA A 8 35.67 24.99 -45.46
N THR A 9 35.10 24.86 -44.26
CA THR A 9 35.04 23.68 -43.35
C THR A 9 33.55 23.35 -43.07
N PRO A 10 33.16 22.39 -42.19
CA PRO A 10 33.78 21.15 -41.67
C PRO A 10 32.84 19.90 -41.72
N ASP A 11 33.29 18.71 -41.26
CA ASP A 11 32.54 17.96 -40.21
C ASP A 11 33.35 16.83 -39.50
N ARG A 12 32.82 16.35 -38.37
CA ARG A 12 32.97 15.09 -37.61
C ARG A 12 33.97 13.99 -38.08
N GLY A 13 34.78 13.53 -37.12
CA GLY A 13 34.39 12.32 -36.36
C GLY A 13 35.27 11.05 -36.40
N GLN A 14 35.88 10.73 -35.23
CA GLN A 14 36.25 9.39 -34.72
C GLN A 14 37.21 8.46 -35.50
N ALA A 15 38.31 8.07 -34.81
CA ALA A 15 39.16 6.89 -35.09
C ALA A 15 39.91 6.49 -33.78
N PRO A 16 40.69 5.39 -33.70
CA PRO A 16 40.21 4.00 -33.70
C PRO A 16 40.93 3.10 -32.65
N ALA A 17 40.78 1.77 -32.76
CA ALA A 17 41.68 0.70 -32.24
C ALA A 17 41.80 0.51 -30.69
N ARG A 18 41.50 -0.66 -30.08
CA ARG A 18 42.00 -2.07 -30.20
C ARG A 18 43.26 -2.40 -29.36
N ALA A 19 43.08 -3.15 -28.28
CA ALA A 19 44.01 -4.17 -27.73
C ALA A 19 43.16 -5.22 -26.96
N TRP A 20 43.02 -6.48 -27.35
CA TRP A 20 43.98 -7.59 -27.55
C TRP A 20 44.48 -8.29 -26.28
N ARG A 21 43.95 -9.49 -26.00
CA ARG A 21 44.72 -10.73 -25.77
C ARG A 21 43.84 -11.96 -25.97
N THR A 22 44.47 -13.10 -26.25
CA THR A 22 43.85 -14.28 -26.91
C THR A 22 44.36 -15.61 -26.37
N ALA A 23 43.46 -16.58 -26.16
CA ALA A 23 43.68 -18.04 -26.20
C ALA A 23 42.35 -18.75 -25.85
N ARG A 24 42.00 -19.92 -26.39
CA ARG A 24 42.51 -20.68 -27.55
C ARG A 24 41.33 -21.53 -28.07
N VAL A 25 41.23 -21.76 -29.38
CA VAL A 25 40.20 -22.63 -29.98
C VAL A 25 40.73 -24.07 -30.05
N TRP A 26 39.86 -25.03 -29.76
CA TRP A 26 39.90 -26.37 -30.35
C TRP A 26 38.53 -26.67 -30.96
N LEU A 27 38.52 -27.22 -32.17
CA LEU A 27 37.33 -27.50 -32.96
C LEU A 27 37.47 -28.93 -33.53
N THR A 28 36.57 -29.83 -33.16
CA THR A 28 36.49 -31.16 -33.77
C THR A 28 35.07 -31.62 -33.99
N ILE A 29 34.69 -31.61 -35.27
CA ILE A 29 33.88 -32.63 -35.96
C ILE A 29 32.38 -32.71 -35.61
N LEU A 30 31.57 -32.57 -36.66
CA LEU A 30 30.15 -32.88 -36.71
C LEU A 30 29.93 -34.40 -36.66
N THR A 31 28.98 -34.87 -35.87
CA THR A 31 28.25 -36.12 -36.16
C THR A 31 26.75 -35.81 -36.14
N LEU A 32 26.09 -36.04 -37.28
CA LEU A 32 24.62 -35.95 -37.35
C LEU A 32 24.02 -37.13 -36.59
N LEU A 33 23.26 -36.85 -35.53
CA LEU A 33 22.25 -37.79 -35.03
C LEU A 33 20.89 -37.09 -35.04
N ALA A 34 20.12 -37.36 -36.10
CA ALA A 34 18.77 -36.87 -36.23
C ALA A 34 17.83 -37.66 -35.29
N MET A 35 17.87 -37.35 -33.99
CA MET A 35 16.78 -37.73 -33.10
C MET A 35 15.52 -36.99 -33.54
N VAL A 36 14.70 -37.67 -34.33
CA VAL A 36 13.27 -37.40 -34.40
C VAL A 36 12.72 -37.69 -33.00
N VAL A 37 12.74 -36.68 -32.13
CA VAL A 37 11.95 -36.71 -30.90
C VAL A 37 10.49 -36.73 -31.36
N PRO A 38 9.74 -37.82 -31.14
CA PRO A 38 8.33 -37.79 -31.43
C PRO A 38 7.70 -36.73 -30.53
N LEU A 39 6.93 -35.80 -31.11
CA LEU A 39 5.94 -35.06 -30.32
C LEU A 39 4.83 -36.06 -29.96
N THR A 40 5.11 -36.90 -28.95
CA THR A 40 4.08 -37.61 -28.21
C THR A 40 3.22 -36.55 -27.54
N ALA A 41 2.11 -36.20 -28.18
CA ALA A 41 1.09 -35.34 -27.60
C ALA A 41 0.79 -35.85 -26.18
N ALA A 42 0.91 -34.96 -25.19
CA ALA A 42 0.74 -35.34 -23.80
C ALA A 42 -0.67 -35.94 -23.61
N LYS A 43 -0.74 -37.24 -23.34
CA LYS A 43 -2.00 -37.91 -23.06
C LYS A 43 -2.58 -37.38 -21.74
N ALA A 44 -3.48 -36.41 -21.85
CA ALA A 44 -4.47 -36.20 -20.81
C ALA A 44 -5.27 -37.52 -20.64
N SER A 45 -5.40 -37.98 -19.40
CA SER A 45 -6.15 -39.16 -18.91
C SER A 45 -5.31 -40.05 -17.99
N THR A 46 -5.09 -39.59 -16.76
CA THR A 46 -5.18 -40.49 -15.60
C THR A 46 -6.55 -40.27 -14.94
N THR A 47 -7.58 -40.83 -15.56
CA THR A 47 -8.87 -41.04 -14.91
C THR A 47 -8.66 -42.02 -13.77
N GLY A 48 -8.82 -41.56 -12.54
CA GLY A 48 -8.57 -42.30 -11.32
C GLY A 48 -9.12 -41.54 -10.13
N THR A 49 -8.59 -41.85 -8.95
CA THR A 49 -9.01 -41.22 -7.70
C THR A 49 -7.82 -40.76 -6.89
N ALA A 50 -8.02 -39.68 -6.13
CA ALA A 50 -7.09 -39.21 -5.11
C ALA A 50 -7.76 -39.26 -3.73
N GLU A 51 -6.96 -39.44 -2.69
CA GLU A 51 -7.41 -39.19 -1.31
C GLU A 51 -7.28 -37.69 -1.00
N VAL A 52 -8.30 -37.14 -0.36
CA VAL A 52 -8.41 -35.75 0.10
C VAL A 52 -9.15 -35.73 1.44
N ASP A 53 -8.92 -34.72 2.26
CA ASP A 53 -9.67 -34.55 3.51
C ASP A 53 -10.92 -33.69 3.28
N VAL A 54 -12.02 -34.02 3.97
CA VAL A 54 -13.13 -33.08 4.20
C VAL A 54 -13.17 -32.73 5.68
N HIS A 55 -13.36 -31.45 5.97
CA HIS A 55 -13.31 -30.93 7.32
C HIS A 55 -14.71 -30.69 7.87
N PHE A 56 -15.07 -31.37 8.96
CA PHE A 56 -16.32 -31.12 9.69
C PHE A 56 -16.03 -30.47 11.05
N THR A 57 -16.89 -29.55 11.51
CA THR A 57 -16.79 -28.98 12.87
C THR A 57 -16.88 -30.11 13.91
N ALA A 58 -15.98 -30.12 14.89
CA ALA A 58 -15.92 -31.20 15.87
C ALA A 58 -17.08 -31.13 16.88
N ALA A 59 -17.57 -32.29 17.34
CA ALA A 59 -18.59 -32.34 18.38
C ALA A 59 -18.05 -31.83 19.73
N GLY A 60 -18.69 -30.81 20.29
CA GLY A 60 -18.34 -30.25 21.61
C GLY A 60 -17.16 -29.26 21.62
N SER A 61 -16.65 -28.85 20.47
CA SER A 61 -15.59 -27.83 20.35
C SER A 61 -16.14 -26.40 20.20
N GLU A 62 -15.23 -25.43 20.11
CA GLU A 62 -15.52 -24.12 19.52
C GLU A 62 -15.91 -24.28 18.03
N CYS A 63 -16.69 -23.33 17.52
CA CYS A 63 -17.47 -23.50 16.27
C CYS A 63 -16.61 -23.65 15.00
N ASP A 64 -15.41 -23.07 14.99
CA ASP A 64 -14.45 -23.08 13.88
C ASP A 64 -13.37 -24.17 13.99
N VAL A 65 -13.34 -24.93 15.09
CA VAL A 65 -12.48 -26.12 15.22
C VAL A 65 -13.04 -27.26 14.38
N THR A 66 -12.23 -27.80 13.46
CA THR A 66 -12.63 -28.87 12.54
C THR A 66 -11.69 -30.07 12.59
N ASN A 67 -12.27 -31.25 12.45
CA ASN A 67 -11.53 -32.51 12.26
C ASN A 67 -11.51 -32.87 10.77
N ALA A 68 -10.40 -33.44 10.31
CA ALA A 68 -10.24 -33.98 8.95
C ALA A 68 -10.81 -35.40 8.86
N TYR A 69 -11.48 -35.70 7.74
CA TYR A 69 -12.04 -37.01 7.42
C TYR A 69 -11.70 -37.38 5.97
N PRO A 70 -11.01 -38.51 5.71
CA PRO A 70 -10.56 -38.84 4.37
C PRO A 70 -11.72 -39.18 3.43
N ARG A 71 -11.55 -38.82 2.15
CA ARG A 71 -12.47 -39.08 1.04
C ARG A 71 -11.70 -39.45 -0.22
N VAL A 72 -12.26 -40.38 -0.99
CA VAL A 72 -11.73 -40.79 -2.30
C VAL A 72 -12.50 -40.04 -3.38
N VAL A 73 -11.82 -39.17 -4.14
CA VAL A 73 -12.45 -38.25 -5.11
C VAL A 73 -11.86 -38.36 -6.52
N PRO A 74 -12.62 -38.06 -7.60
CA PRO A 74 -12.14 -38.22 -8.97
C PRO A 74 -11.01 -37.25 -9.37
N THR A 75 -9.99 -37.76 -10.06
CA THR A 75 -8.97 -36.94 -10.71
C THR A 75 -9.40 -36.49 -12.11
N PRO A 76 -9.02 -35.28 -12.58
CA PRO A 76 -8.14 -34.30 -11.93
C PRO A 76 -8.88 -33.29 -11.02
N ALA A 77 -10.21 -33.36 -10.88
CA ALA A 77 -11.03 -32.33 -10.25
C ALA A 77 -11.07 -32.41 -8.70
N VAL A 78 -9.92 -32.62 -8.07
CA VAL A 78 -9.82 -33.00 -6.63
C VAL A 78 -10.44 -31.96 -5.67
N LEU A 79 -10.30 -30.66 -5.94
CA LEU A 79 -10.95 -29.60 -5.16
C LEU A 79 -12.48 -29.59 -5.34
N THR A 80 -12.98 -29.92 -6.53
CA THR A 80 -14.41 -30.06 -6.80
C THR A 80 -14.98 -31.24 -6.01
N GLY A 81 -14.36 -32.42 -6.14
CA GLY A 81 -14.79 -33.61 -5.41
C GLY A 81 -14.68 -33.47 -3.88
N ALA A 82 -13.67 -32.76 -3.36
CA ALA A 82 -13.55 -32.47 -1.93
C ALA A 82 -14.73 -31.62 -1.42
N ILE A 83 -15.10 -30.55 -2.13
CA ILE A 83 -16.23 -29.68 -1.77
C ILE A 83 -17.58 -30.39 -1.98
N GLU A 84 -17.72 -31.24 -3.00
CA GLU A 84 -18.91 -32.09 -3.19
C GLU A 84 -19.08 -33.12 -2.07
N ALA A 85 -17.99 -33.80 -1.67
CA ALA A 85 -18.00 -34.77 -0.58
C ALA A 85 -18.22 -34.11 0.80
N LEU A 86 -17.77 -32.87 0.99
CA LEU A 86 -18.08 -32.05 2.16
C LEU A 86 -19.57 -31.67 2.20
N LEU A 87 -20.11 -31.21 1.07
CA LEU A 87 -21.53 -30.84 0.94
C LEU A 87 -22.50 -32.01 1.08
N ALA A 88 -22.06 -33.26 0.84
CA ALA A 88 -22.83 -34.46 1.13
C ALA A 88 -22.96 -34.77 2.63
N GLY A 89 -22.20 -34.07 3.48
CA GLY A 89 -22.22 -34.22 4.94
C GLY A 89 -21.49 -35.46 5.46
N PRO A 90 -21.51 -35.67 6.79
CA PRO A 90 -20.86 -36.80 7.44
C PRO A 90 -21.62 -38.10 7.20
N THR A 91 -20.86 -39.20 7.09
CA THR A 91 -21.37 -40.58 7.06
C THR A 91 -22.04 -40.96 8.38
N ALA A 92 -22.70 -42.12 8.44
CA ALA A 92 -23.39 -42.58 9.64
C ALA A 92 -22.47 -42.66 10.88
N ASP A 93 -21.24 -43.14 10.69
CA ASP A 93 -20.28 -43.40 11.76
C ASP A 93 -19.53 -42.14 12.22
N GLU A 94 -19.44 -41.12 11.36
CA GLU A 94 -18.78 -39.84 11.69
C GLU A 94 -19.69 -38.90 12.49
N ARG A 95 -21.02 -38.97 12.26
CA ARG A 95 -22.02 -38.07 12.88
C ARG A 95 -21.88 -37.88 14.39
N PRO A 96 -21.64 -38.92 15.22
CA PRO A 96 -21.45 -38.75 16.66
C PRO A 96 -20.27 -37.86 17.06
N SER A 97 -19.31 -37.63 16.15
CA SER A 97 -18.10 -36.82 16.37
C SER A 97 -18.13 -35.46 15.65
N THR A 98 -19.21 -35.13 14.93
CA THR A 98 -19.33 -33.88 14.15
C THR A 98 -20.51 -33.01 14.61
N ALA A 99 -20.30 -31.70 14.70
CA ALA A 99 -21.35 -30.70 14.92
C ALA A 99 -21.55 -29.82 13.67
N THR A 100 -21.96 -30.45 12.56
CA THR A 100 -22.17 -29.75 11.27
C THR A 100 -23.65 -29.69 10.88
N MET A 101 -23.96 -28.72 10.02
CA MET A 101 -25.27 -28.55 9.36
C MET A 101 -25.33 -29.17 7.96
N LEU A 102 -24.19 -29.62 7.41
CA LEU A 102 -24.14 -30.22 6.08
C LEU A 102 -24.70 -31.66 6.13
N SER A 103 -25.54 -32.01 5.16
CA SER A 103 -26.30 -33.25 5.11
C SER A 103 -26.45 -33.76 3.67
N SER A 104 -27.20 -34.86 3.49
CA SER A 104 -27.71 -35.30 2.18
C SER A 104 -28.43 -34.21 1.39
N ASP A 105 -28.98 -33.21 2.08
CA ASP A 105 -29.86 -32.19 1.50
C ASP A 105 -29.05 -31.00 0.95
N THR A 106 -27.80 -30.86 1.38
CA THR A 106 -26.80 -29.96 0.76
C THR A 106 -25.99 -30.64 -0.36
N ALA A 107 -26.14 -31.95 -0.55
CA ALA A 107 -25.48 -32.68 -1.63
C ALA A 107 -25.86 -32.14 -3.02
N GLY A 108 -24.90 -32.06 -3.94
CA GLY A 108 -25.15 -31.54 -5.29
C GLY A 108 -25.43 -30.03 -5.36
N MET A 109 -25.36 -29.28 -4.26
CA MET A 109 -25.52 -27.82 -4.28
C MET A 109 -24.30 -27.05 -4.79
N LEU A 110 -23.20 -27.72 -5.15
CA LEU A 110 -22.08 -27.07 -5.85
C LEU A 110 -22.47 -26.76 -7.30
N ARG A 111 -22.33 -25.50 -7.72
CA ARG A 111 -22.61 -25.05 -9.09
C ARG A 111 -21.35 -24.94 -9.94
N SER A 112 -20.27 -24.41 -9.38
CA SER A 112 -18.96 -24.34 -10.05
C SER A 112 -17.82 -24.04 -9.08
N ILE A 113 -16.60 -24.43 -9.46
CA ILE A 113 -15.35 -23.94 -8.85
C ILE A 113 -14.44 -23.39 -9.95
N ASN A 114 -13.77 -22.27 -9.68
CA ASN A 114 -12.77 -21.70 -10.58
C ASN A 114 -11.59 -21.15 -9.78
N LEU A 115 -10.39 -21.70 -10.01
CA LEU A 115 -9.15 -21.28 -9.34
C LEU A 115 -8.40 -20.27 -10.21
N ARG A 116 -8.21 -19.04 -9.71
CA ARG A 116 -7.48 -17.95 -10.40
C ARG A 116 -6.55 -17.25 -9.42
N ASP A 117 -5.28 -17.07 -9.78
CA ASP A 117 -4.30 -16.33 -8.97
C ASP A 117 -4.20 -16.79 -7.50
N GLY A 118 -4.40 -18.10 -7.27
CA GLY A 118 -4.44 -18.71 -5.93
C GLY A 118 -5.76 -18.53 -5.16
N VAL A 119 -6.79 -17.97 -5.79
CA VAL A 119 -8.13 -17.77 -5.22
C VAL A 119 -9.10 -18.82 -5.80
N ALA A 120 -9.63 -19.70 -4.96
CA ALA A 120 -10.72 -20.59 -5.34
C ALA A 120 -12.07 -19.87 -5.21
N HIS A 121 -12.67 -19.48 -6.34
CA HIS A 121 -14.05 -19.00 -6.38
C HIS A 121 -15.00 -20.20 -6.45
N ILE A 122 -15.92 -20.29 -5.49
CA ILE A 122 -16.83 -21.43 -5.30
C ILE A 122 -18.27 -20.89 -5.30
N ASP A 123 -19.10 -21.38 -6.22
CA ASP A 123 -20.51 -20.99 -6.38
C ASP A 123 -21.43 -22.13 -5.94
N PHE A 124 -22.42 -21.81 -5.11
CA PHE A 124 -23.42 -22.74 -4.58
C PHE A 124 -24.83 -22.39 -5.05
N ALA A 125 -25.71 -23.39 -5.07
CA ALA A 125 -27.15 -23.20 -5.09
C ALA A 125 -27.62 -22.49 -3.80
N ASP A 126 -28.92 -22.22 -3.67
CA ASP A 126 -29.44 -21.45 -2.54
C ASP A 126 -29.53 -22.26 -1.23
N LEU A 127 -28.36 -22.45 -0.59
CA LEU A 127 -28.17 -23.10 0.71
C LEU A 127 -29.07 -22.55 1.83
N ARG A 128 -29.59 -21.32 1.68
CA ARG A 128 -30.27 -20.56 2.75
C ARG A 128 -31.56 -21.22 3.23
N GLN A 129 -32.20 -22.00 2.38
CA GLN A 129 -33.43 -22.75 2.72
C GLN A 129 -33.15 -24.11 3.35
N VAL A 130 -31.96 -24.68 3.15
CA VAL A 130 -31.58 -26.02 3.64
C VAL A 130 -30.84 -25.94 4.97
N ILE A 131 -29.90 -24.99 5.10
CA ILE A 131 -29.09 -24.80 6.30
C ILE A 131 -29.29 -23.40 6.90
N PRO A 132 -30.53 -22.94 7.18
CA PRO A 132 -30.81 -21.55 7.57
C PRO A 132 -30.01 -21.09 8.80
N ASN A 133 -29.71 -22.01 9.73
CA ASN A 133 -28.94 -21.74 10.95
C ASN A 133 -27.47 -21.33 10.69
N ALA A 134 -26.95 -21.43 9.46
CA ALA A 134 -25.65 -20.87 9.08
C ALA A 134 -25.59 -19.34 9.28
N SER A 135 -26.74 -18.64 9.29
CA SER A 135 -26.80 -17.20 9.60
C SER A 135 -26.55 -16.86 11.07
N THR A 136 -26.34 -17.83 11.95
CA THR A 136 -25.98 -17.58 13.36
C THR A 136 -24.48 -17.27 13.52
N ALA A 137 -24.08 -16.66 14.64
CA ALA A 137 -22.67 -16.36 14.90
C ALA A 137 -21.79 -17.62 14.86
N CYS A 138 -22.22 -18.69 15.56
CA CYS A 138 -21.55 -20.00 15.53
C CYS A 138 -21.68 -20.69 14.17
N GLY A 139 -22.87 -20.69 13.57
CA GLY A 139 -23.11 -21.35 12.28
C GLY A 139 -22.29 -20.76 11.13
N SER A 140 -22.10 -19.44 11.11
CA SER A 140 -21.27 -18.77 10.10
C SER A 140 -19.78 -19.09 10.26
N ALA A 141 -19.30 -19.21 11.50
CA ALA A 141 -17.93 -19.64 11.80
C ALA A 141 -17.72 -21.10 11.37
N SER A 142 -18.64 -21.98 11.77
CA SER A 142 -18.62 -23.40 11.43
C SER A 142 -18.66 -23.65 9.92
N LEU A 143 -19.59 -23.05 9.18
CA LEU A 143 -19.67 -23.27 7.73
C LEU A 143 -18.41 -22.77 7.01
N LEU A 144 -17.92 -21.57 7.36
CA LEU A 144 -16.73 -21.01 6.72
C LEU A 144 -15.45 -21.78 7.08
N ALA A 145 -15.29 -22.24 8.32
CA ALA A 145 -14.12 -23.03 8.73
C ALA A 145 -14.04 -24.38 7.99
N GLN A 146 -15.16 -25.10 7.88
CA GLN A 146 -15.26 -26.38 7.17
C GLN A 146 -14.95 -26.23 5.68
N LEU A 147 -15.53 -25.23 5.03
CA LEU A 147 -15.25 -24.90 3.63
C LEU A 147 -13.80 -24.46 3.42
N ASP A 148 -13.27 -23.57 4.27
CA ASP A 148 -11.92 -23.03 4.14
C ASP A 148 -10.84 -24.08 4.39
N ALA A 149 -10.97 -24.94 5.39
CA ALA A 149 -9.99 -25.99 5.65
C ALA A 149 -9.97 -27.01 4.50
N THR A 150 -11.15 -27.47 4.07
CA THR A 150 -11.30 -28.37 2.91
C THR A 150 -10.76 -27.75 1.62
N ALA A 151 -10.94 -26.44 1.39
CA ALA A 151 -10.41 -25.77 0.22
C ALA A 151 -8.90 -25.49 0.30
N ARG A 152 -8.37 -25.13 1.47
CA ARG A 152 -6.98 -24.72 1.68
C ARG A 152 -6.01 -25.88 1.95
N GLN A 153 -6.48 -27.13 2.02
CA GLN A 153 -5.59 -28.31 2.02
C GLN A 153 -4.67 -28.36 0.78
N PHE A 154 -5.15 -27.84 -0.36
CA PHE A 154 -4.41 -27.82 -1.62
C PHE A 154 -3.46 -26.61 -1.66
N PRO A 155 -2.12 -26.78 -1.77
CA PRO A 155 -1.16 -25.67 -1.72
C PRO A 155 -1.33 -24.59 -2.81
N THR A 156 -2.09 -24.88 -3.86
CA THR A 156 -2.46 -23.93 -4.91
C THR A 156 -3.62 -23.00 -4.53
N VAL A 157 -4.32 -23.25 -3.42
CA VAL A 157 -5.46 -22.46 -2.93
C VAL A 157 -5.00 -21.61 -1.74
N LEU A 158 -4.50 -20.42 -2.05
CA LEU A 158 -4.06 -19.44 -1.05
C LEU A 158 -5.24 -18.86 -0.24
N ARG A 159 -6.44 -18.82 -0.83
CA ARG A 159 -7.71 -18.47 -0.18
C ARG A 159 -8.90 -18.97 -0.98
N ALA A 160 -10.06 -19.08 -0.34
CA ALA A 160 -11.34 -19.31 -1.02
C ALA A 160 -12.21 -18.04 -1.05
N ARG A 161 -13.22 -18.03 -1.91
CA ARG A 161 -14.31 -17.07 -2.00
C ARG A 161 -15.60 -17.81 -2.30
N TYR A 162 -16.65 -17.49 -1.56
CA TYR A 162 -17.94 -18.17 -1.67
C TYR A 162 -18.99 -17.28 -2.31
N SER A 163 -19.92 -17.88 -3.04
CA SER A 163 -21.07 -17.21 -3.65
C SER A 163 -22.30 -18.11 -3.65
N ILE A 164 -23.48 -17.50 -3.66
CA ILE A 164 -24.76 -18.19 -3.93
C ILE A 164 -25.32 -17.63 -5.23
N ASN A 165 -25.57 -18.52 -6.20
CA ASN A 165 -26.04 -18.20 -7.55
C ASN A 165 -25.21 -17.06 -8.22
N GLY A 166 -23.88 -17.10 -8.06
CA GLY A 166 -22.93 -16.13 -8.59
C GLY A 166 -22.76 -14.85 -7.76
N SER A 167 -23.47 -14.71 -6.63
CA SER A 167 -23.38 -13.53 -5.76
C SER A 167 -22.61 -13.82 -4.47
N GLU A 168 -21.40 -13.26 -4.33
CA GLU A 168 -20.65 -13.27 -3.06
C GLU A 168 -21.42 -12.51 -1.97
N ALA A 169 -22.05 -11.38 -2.31
CA ALA A 169 -22.85 -10.60 -1.37
C ALA A 169 -24.04 -11.40 -0.79
N ALA A 170 -24.66 -12.27 -1.58
CA ALA A 170 -25.80 -13.07 -1.13
C ALA A 170 -25.43 -14.09 -0.05
N ILE A 171 -24.23 -14.69 -0.11
CA ILE A 171 -23.78 -15.62 0.93
C ILE A 171 -23.19 -14.89 2.14
N TYR A 172 -22.27 -13.94 1.96
CA TYR A 172 -21.59 -13.32 3.10
C TYR A 172 -22.57 -12.51 3.97
N HIS A 173 -23.51 -11.74 3.39
CA HIS A 173 -24.51 -11.03 4.19
C HIS A 173 -25.48 -11.96 4.94
N TRP A 174 -25.83 -13.12 4.36
CA TRP A 174 -26.63 -14.13 5.06
C TRP A 174 -25.86 -14.75 6.24
N LEU A 175 -24.57 -15.00 6.07
CA LEU A 175 -23.66 -15.45 7.14
C LEU A 175 -23.28 -14.33 8.14
N GLN A 176 -23.89 -13.14 8.04
CA GLN A 176 -23.58 -11.95 8.84
C GLN A 176 -22.08 -11.55 8.79
N ARG A 177 -21.44 -11.77 7.63
CA ARG A 177 -20.05 -11.38 7.35
C ARG A 177 -20.00 -10.37 6.21
N ASP A 178 -18.88 -9.64 6.15
CA ASP A 178 -18.53 -8.82 5.01
C ASP A 178 -17.91 -9.65 3.88
N VAL A 179 -18.17 -9.26 2.62
CA VAL A 179 -17.55 -9.88 1.45
C VAL A 179 -16.02 -9.63 1.48
N PRO A 180 -15.17 -10.67 1.55
CA PRO A 180 -13.72 -10.49 1.72
C PRO A 180 -13.10 -9.59 0.64
N GLY A 181 -12.31 -8.59 1.04
CA GLY A 181 -11.64 -7.65 0.13
C GLY A 181 -12.57 -6.72 -0.68
N SER A 182 -13.89 -6.78 -0.48
CA SER A 182 -14.82 -5.83 -1.11
C SER A 182 -14.53 -4.42 -0.60
N SER A 183 -14.11 -3.51 -1.47
CA SER A 183 -13.55 -2.23 -1.03
C SER A 183 -14.61 -1.15 -0.87
N THR A 184 -15.53 -1.38 0.07
CA THR A 184 -16.69 -0.52 0.34
C THR A 184 -16.26 0.83 0.92
N VAL A 185 -16.54 1.92 0.19
CA VAL A 185 -16.34 3.29 0.70
C VAL A 185 -17.52 3.64 1.62
N THR A 186 -17.25 3.69 2.92
CA THR A 186 -18.24 4.01 3.96
C THR A 186 -18.30 5.50 4.31
N GLY A 187 -17.35 6.30 3.83
CA GLY A 187 -17.32 7.74 4.04
C GLY A 187 -16.34 8.45 3.10
N THR A 188 -16.61 9.71 2.80
CA THR A 188 -15.69 10.61 2.06
C THR A 188 -15.65 11.95 2.78
N ARG A 189 -14.45 12.48 3.03
CA ARG A 189 -14.24 13.83 3.55
C ARG A 189 -13.41 14.66 2.59
N GLY A 190 -13.79 15.92 2.39
CA GLY A 190 -13.15 16.81 1.42
C GLY A 190 -13.39 16.40 -0.03
N SER A 191 -12.61 16.97 -0.93
CA SER A 191 -12.72 16.81 -2.39
C SER A 191 -11.34 16.93 -3.04
N LEU A 192 -11.21 16.59 -4.32
CA LEU A 192 -9.97 16.87 -5.07
C LEU A 192 -9.71 18.37 -5.32
N THR A 193 -10.50 19.27 -4.72
CA THR A 193 -10.26 20.72 -4.64
C THR A 193 -10.06 21.24 -3.19
N ASN A 194 -10.41 20.46 -2.17
CA ASN A 194 -10.26 20.84 -0.77
C ASN A 194 -8.78 21.03 -0.38
N THR A 195 -8.47 22.11 0.33
CA THR A 195 -7.12 22.29 0.91
C THR A 195 -7.13 22.65 2.40
N ALA A 196 -8.28 22.56 3.07
CA ALA A 196 -8.39 22.68 4.52
C ALA A 196 -7.96 21.36 5.21
N PRO A 197 -7.54 21.39 6.49
CA PRO A 197 -7.33 20.18 7.28
C PRO A 197 -8.56 19.27 7.28
N ILE A 198 -8.35 17.96 7.14
CA ILE A 198 -9.39 16.95 7.31
C ILE A 198 -9.13 16.22 8.63
N ARG A 199 -10.16 16.15 9.47
CA ARG A 199 -10.07 15.57 10.82
C ARG A 199 -11.22 14.61 11.10
N ARG A 200 -10.92 13.59 11.89
CA ARG A 200 -11.88 12.75 12.60
C ARG A 200 -11.36 12.58 14.03
N THR A 201 -12.06 13.16 15.01
CA THR A 201 -11.59 13.26 16.40
C THR A 201 -11.82 12.00 17.23
N SER A 202 -12.73 11.11 16.82
CA SER A 202 -13.02 9.84 17.49
C SER A 202 -12.79 8.64 16.57
N GLY A 203 -12.26 7.56 17.12
CA GLY A 203 -12.05 6.28 16.45
C GLY A 203 -12.01 5.15 17.48
N GLY A 204 -12.11 3.91 17.01
CA GLY A 204 -11.87 2.73 17.83
C GLY A 204 -10.40 2.30 17.78
N ALA A 205 -10.07 1.21 18.47
CA ALA A 205 -8.72 0.66 18.50
C ALA A 205 -8.33 0.08 17.13
N ALA A 206 -7.18 0.49 16.61
CA ALA A 206 -6.70 0.10 15.29
C ALA A 206 -5.19 -0.14 15.30
N THR A 207 -4.75 -1.17 14.58
CA THR A 207 -3.32 -1.48 14.39
C THR A 207 -2.98 -1.36 12.92
N LEU A 208 -2.04 -0.49 12.55
CA LEU A 208 -1.62 -0.32 11.16
C LEU A 208 -0.89 -1.58 10.67
N ARG A 209 -1.25 -2.07 9.48
CA ARG A 209 -0.66 -3.26 8.84
C ARG A 209 -0.01 -3.00 7.49
N GLU A 210 -0.59 -2.14 6.66
CA GLU A 210 -0.01 -1.87 5.34
C GLU A 210 -0.07 -0.38 4.94
N ILE A 211 0.97 0.08 4.25
CA ILE A 211 1.00 1.40 3.61
C ILE A 211 1.27 1.23 2.11
N ARG A 212 0.25 1.51 1.28
CA ARG A 212 0.34 1.41 -0.18
C ARG A 212 0.26 2.78 -0.84
N VAL A 213 0.91 2.94 -1.99
CA VAL A 213 0.82 4.15 -2.82
C VAL A 213 0.48 3.79 -4.26
N GLY A 214 -0.50 4.48 -4.85
CA GLY A 214 -0.97 4.27 -6.21
C GLY A 214 -1.06 5.58 -7.00
N ARG A 215 -0.98 5.48 -8.33
CA ARG A 215 -1.23 6.59 -9.25
C ARG A 215 -2.52 6.29 -10.03
N HIS A 216 -3.43 7.25 -10.08
CA HIS A 216 -4.69 7.15 -10.80
C HIS A 216 -4.80 8.27 -11.86
N ALA A 217 -5.92 8.29 -12.59
CA ALA A 217 -6.25 9.42 -13.45
C ALA A 217 -6.62 10.64 -12.59
N GLY A 218 -5.83 11.71 -12.65
CA GLY A 218 -6.11 12.99 -11.97
C GLY A 218 -5.75 13.05 -10.49
N PHE A 219 -5.30 11.97 -9.85
CA PHE A 219 -4.83 11.97 -8.45
C PHE A 219 -3.79 10.88 -8.17
N ASP A 220 -2.99 11.10 -7.14
CA ASP A 220 -2.17 10.07 -6.49
C ASP A 220 -2.86 9.65 -5.18
N ARG A 221 -2.75 8.38 -4.82
CA ARG A 221 -3.38 7.79 -3.64
C ARG A 221 -2.32 7.26 -2.67
N LEU A 222 -2.53 7.54 -1.38
CA LEU A 222 -1.86 6.91 -0.24
C LEU A 222 -2.92 6.15 0.56
N VAL A 223 -2.73 4.85 0.78
CA VAL A 223 -3.64 4.00 1.58
C VAL A 223 -2.92 3.52 2.82
N PHE A 224 -3.54 3.71 3.97
CA PHE A 224 -3.23 3.01 5.21
C PHE A 224 -4.28 1.91 5.42
N GLU A 225 -3.85 0.69 5.73
CA GLU A 225 -4.70 -0.46 6.07
C GLU A 225 -4.47 -0.90 7.51
N PHE A 226 -5.56 -1.21 8.22
CA PHE A 226 -5.58 -1.46 9.64
C PHE A 226 -6.31 -2.76 9.97
N ASP A 227 -5.81 -3.47 10.98
CA ASP A 227 -6.64 -4.39 11.77
C ASP A 227 -7.50 -3.58 12.73
N GLY A 228 -8.70 -4.10 13.01
CA GLY A 228 -9.63 -3.50 13.96
C GLY A 228 -10.45 -2.34 13.39
N ASP A 229 -10.80 -1.43 14.29
CA ASP A 229 -11.74 -0.35 14.05
C ASP A 229 -11.15 0.79 13.22
N ARG A 230 -12.00 1.76 12.85
CA ARG A 230 -11.55 2.99 12.20
C ARG A 230 -10.85 3.91 13.22
N PRO A 231 -9.57 4.26 13.02
CA PRO A 231 -8.86 5.16 13.91
C PRO A 231 -9.34 6.61 13.79
N SER A 232 -9.00 7.43 14.79
CA SER A 232 -9.04 8.89 14.67
C SER A 232 -7.90 9.35 13.73
N TYR A 233 -8.05 10.53 13.12
CA TYR A 233 -6.99 11.08 12.25
C TYR A 233 -7.01 12.60 12.11
N ASN A 234 -5.83 13.19 11.90
CA ASN A 234 -5.63 14.61 11.57
C ASN A 234 -4.70 14.73 10.36
N ILE A 235 -5.23 15.14 9.21
CA ILE A 235 -4.50 15.24 7.95
C ILE A 235 -4.49 16.70 7.49
N HIS A 236 -3.30 17.30 7.44
CA HIS A 236 -3.17 18.74 7.20
C HIS A 236 -1.88 19.13 6.47
N TYR A 237 -1.93 20.26 5.76
CA TYR A 237 -0.75 20.84 5.11
C TYR A 237 0.13 21.60 6.09
N THR A 238 1.45 21.49 5.91
CA THR A 238 2.48 22.14 6.73
C THR A 238 3.75 22.41 5.89
N GLY A 239 4.51 23.44 6.23
CA GLY A 239 5.83 23.67 5.64
C GLY A 239 6.84 22.60 6.02
N VAL A 240 6.73 22.07 7.24
CA VAL A 240 7.57 20.99 7.79
C VAL A 240 6.67 20.06 8.59
N ALA A 241 6.60 18.78 8.20
CA ALA A 241 6.03 17.75 9.06
C ALA A 241 7.07 17.36 10.12
N THR A 242 6.63 17.10 11.35
CA THR A 242 7.51 16.85 12.51
C THR A 242 7.18 15.53 13.18
N LYS A 243 8.17 14.88 13.79
CA LYS A 243 7.96 13.69 14.62
C LYS A 243 7.13 14.03 15.88
N GLY A 244 6.29 13.10 16.33
CA GLY A 244 5.64 13.17 17.64
C GLY A 244 6.65 13.29 18.80
N GLY A 245 6.24 13.95 19.88
CA GLY A 245 7.05 14.24 21.08
C GLY A 245 8.23 15.18 20.85
N SER A 246 9.20 14.76 20.04
CA SER A 246 10.48 15.44 19.80
C SER A 246 10.41 16.70 18.93
N GLY A 247 9.36 16.88 18.12
CA GLY A 247 9.25 18.00 17.17
C GLY A 247 10.30 18.00 16.04
N GLN A 248 11.15 16.97 15.95
CA GLN A 248 12.23 16.88 14.96
C GLN A 248 11.67 16.84 13.53
N PRO A 249 12.25 17.53 12.54
CA PRO A 249 11.75 17.52 11.16
C PRO A 249 11.72 16.12 10.53
N ILE A 250 10.62 15.78 9.86
CA ILE A 250 10.54 14.63 8.94
C ILE A 250 11.02 15.10 7.57
N ALA A 251 12.28 14.82 7.22
CA ALA A 251 12.83 15.26 5.94
C ALA A 251 12.23 14.50 4.75
N LEU A 252 11.53 15.23 3.88
CA LEU A 252 10.74 14.72 2.76
C LEU A 252 11.22 15.25 1.39
N LEU A 253 10.86 14.55 0.32
CA LEU A 253 10.90 15.09 -1.04
C LEU A 253 9.71 16.04 -1.31
N GLY A 254 9.87 16.97 -2.25
CA GLY A 254 8.81 17.91 -2.65
C GLY A 254 9.12 19.37 -2.31
N THR A 255 8.09 20.17 -2.06
CA THR A 255 8.21 21.58 -1.59
C THR A 255 7.25 21.93 -0.46
N THR A 256 6.21 21.12 -0.27
CA THR A 256 5.16 21.24 0.76
C THR A 256 5.06 19.88 1.42
N ALA A 257 4.87 19.84 2.74
CA ALA A 257 4.58 18.62 3.46
C ALA A 257 3.09 18.54 3.81
N MET A 258 2.60 17.32 3.98
CA MET A 258 1.33 16.99 4.60
C MET A 258 1.65 16.12 5.80
N GLN A 259 1.21 16.52 6.98
CA GLN A 259 1.30 15.71 8.19
C GLN A 259 -0.01 14.95 8.37
N ILE A 260 0.13 13.68 8.72
CA ILE A 260 -0.91 12.67 8.83
C ILE A 260 -0.71 12.04 10.21
N ASP A 261 -1.49 12.48 11.19
CA ASP A 261 -1.50 11.89 12.52
C ASP A 261 -2.65 10.88 12.58
N LEU A 262 -2.38 9.66 13.07
CA LEU A 262 -3.33 8.55 13.13
C LEU A 262 -3.42 8.03 14.57
N GLY A 263 -4.64 7.92 15.12
CA GLY A 263 -4.91 7.24 16.39
C GLY A 263 -4.95 5.73 16.19
N ALA A 264 -3.82 5.16 15.77
CA ALA A 264 -3.63 3.75 15.49
C ALA A 264 -2.22 3.33 15.91
N SER A 265 -2.08 2.17 16.53
CA SER A 265 -0.77 1.64 16.90
C SER A 265 0.02 1.17 15.68
N THR A 266 1.33 1.39 15.72
CA THR A 266 2.30 1.01 14.69
C THR A 266 3.44 0.14 15.22
N ILE A 267 3.41 -0.14 16.52
CA ILE A 267 4.39 -0.90 17.29
C ILE A 267 3.65 -1.99 18.05
N ASP A 268 4.18 -3.22 18.04
CA ASP A 268 3.67 -4.32 18.86
C ASP A 268 4.24 -4.16 20.28
N MET A 269 3.38 -3.82 21.25
CA MET A 269 3.77 -3.62 22.65
C MET A 269 3.88 -4.93 23.45
N GLN A 270 3.56 -6.08 22.86
CA GLN A 270 3.59 -7.40 23.51
C GLN A 270 4.82 -8.23 23.10
N ALA A 271 5.40 -7.96 21.93
CA ALA A 271 6.62 -8.59 21.45
C ALA A 271 7.90 -7.91 22.00
N ALA A 272 8.90 -8.72 22.36
CA ALA A 272 10.07 -8.30 23.16
C ALA A 272 10.93 -7.17 22.57
N ASP A 273 11.02 -7.06 21.25
CA ASP A 273 11.83 -6.05 20.54
C ASP A 273 11.01 -4.82 20.08
N PHE A 274 9.74 -4.72 20.47
CA PHE A 274 8.80 -3.69 20.02
C PHE A 274 8.78 -3.50 18.48
N PRO A 275 8.59 -4.60 17.70
CA PRO A 275 8.64 -4.55 16.25
C PRO A 275 7.50 -3.70 15.67
N ARG A 276 7.67 -3.23 14.44
CA ARG A 276 6.60 -2.50 13.75
C ARG A 276 5.52 -3.47 13.28
N THR A 277 4.27 -3.04 13.40
CA THR A 277 3.11 -3.83 12.98
C THR A 277 2.82 -3.73 11.49
N PHE A 278 3.51 -2.83 10.76
CA PHE A 278 3.19 -2.42 9.40
C PHE A 278 4.36 -2.53 8.41
N GLU A 279 4.03 -2.84 7.16
CA GLU A 279 4.97 -2.79 6.03
C GLU A 279 4.46 -1.86 4.88
N PRO A 280 5.35 -1.32 4.04
CA PRO A 280 6.80 -1.35 4.18
C PRO A 280 7.27 -0.39 5.30
N ALA A 281 8.13 -0.86 6.20
CA ALA A 281 8.74 -0.05 7.24
C ALA A 281 9.68 1.05 6.68
N GLY A 282 10.11 0.91 5.43
CA GLY A 282 10.96 1.86 4.71
C GLY A 282 10.25 3.09 4.14
N PRO A 283 10.99 4.12 3.69
CA PRO A 283 10.43 5.35 3.14
C PRO A 283 9.91 5.16 1.69
N LEU A 284 8.60 4.95 1.54
CA LEU A 284 7.91 4.92 0.23
C LEU A 284 8.24 6.16 -0.60
N THR A 285 8.93 6.00 -1.73
CA THR A 285 9.44 7.14 -2.53
C THR A 285 8.98 7.06 -4.00
N PRO A 286 7.65 7.10 -4.27
CA PRO A 286 7.09 6.80 -5.59
C PRO A 286 7.34 7.86 -6.67
N ARG A 287 7.63 9.12 -6.28
CA ARG A 287 7.85 10.25 -7.21
C ARG A 287 6.74 10.47 -8.26
N PHE A 288 5.50 10.10 -7.95
CA PHE A 288 4.30 10.36 -8.75
C PHE A 288 4.07 11.87 -9.01
N PRO A 289 3.17 12.28 -9.93
CA PRO A 289 2.99 13.68 -10.34
C PRO A 289 2.82 14.68 -9.20
N THR A 290 2.13 14.30 -8.12
CA THR A 290 1.98 15.09 -6.89
C THR A 290 2.72 14.44 -5.72
N LEU A 291 2.45 13.17 -5.41
CA LEU A 291 3.02 12.48 -4.24
C LEU A 291 4.48 12.07 -4.50
N ARG A 292 5.43 12.64 -3.75
CA ARG A 292 6.86 12.39 -3.97
C ARG A 292 7.45 11.36 -3.02
N GLN A 293 7.05 11.39 -1.76
CA GLN A 293 7.55 10.49 -0.71
C GLN A 293 6.56 10.40 0.45
N VAL A 294 6.55 9.28 1.18
CA VAL A 294 5.92 9.12 2.50
C VAL A 294 6.98 8.59 3.47
N ARG A 295 6.97 9.06 4.72
CA ARG A 295 7.84 8.58 5.79
C ARG A 295 7.07 8.47 7.10
N TYR A 296 7.32 7.40 7.84
CA TYR A 296 6.97 7.30 9.25
C TYR A 296 7.77 8.32 10.09
N GLY A 297 7.10 8.93 11.06
CA GLY A 297 7.62 9.93 11.98
C GLY A 297 7.80 9.44 13.42
N GLY A 298 7.34 8.23 13.75
CA GLY A 298 7.27 7.74 15.14
C GLY A 298 5.83 7.80 15.68
N GLU A 299 5.65 7.16 16.84
CA GLU A 299 4.40 7.10 17.60
C GLU A 299 4.64 7.74 18.97
N PHE A 300 3.69 8.56 19.43
CA PHE A 300 3.77 9.29 20.69
C PHE A 300 2.35 9.58 21.18
N GLU A 301 2.06 9.38 22.48
CA GLU A 301 0.72 9.60 23.08
C GLU A 301 -0.43 8.93 22.27
N ALA A 302 -0.20 7.68 21.83
CA ALA A 302 -1.11 6.91 20.96
C ALA A 302 -1.45 7.55 19.59
N LEU A 303 -0.64 8.52 19.15
CA LEU A 303 -0.70 9.10 17.80
C LEU A 303 0.53 8.70 16.98
N SER A 304 0.30 7.91 15.94
CA SER A 304 1.29 7.53 14.95
C SER A 304 1.39 8.59 13.85
N THR A 305 2.55 9.24 13.75
CA THR A 305 2.78 10.35 12.83
C THR A 305 3.38 9.87 11.51
N PHE A 306 2.83 10.35 10.39
CA PHE A 306 3.39 10.18 9.05
C PHE A 306 3.53 11.53 8.33
N GLY A 307 4.63 11.67 7.58
CA GLY A 307 4.86 12.81 6.69
C GLY A 307 4.74 12.40 5.23
N ALA A 308 3.86 13.04 4.47
CA ALA A 308 3.77 12.91 3.02
C ALA A 308 4.32 14.17 2.32
N GLY A 309 5.36 13.99 1.50
CA GLY A 309 6.02 15.05 0.76
C GLY A 309 5.45 15.24 -0.63
N LEU A 310 4.91 16.42 -0.93
CA LEU A 310 4.22 16.70 -2.21
C LEU A 310 5.02 17.65 -3.12
N LYS A 311 4.84 17.51 -4.44
CA LYS A 311 5.40 18.39 -5.47
C LYS A 311 5.11 19.86 -5.17
N ALA A 312 3.87 20.15 -4.82
CA ALA A 312 3.36 21.40 -4.28
C ALA A 312 1.99 21.13 -3.62
N ARG A 313 1.45 22.13 -2.92
CA ARG A 313 0.10 22.09 -2.34
C ARG A 313 -0.98 21.91 -3.43
N THR A 314 -1.93 21.03 -3.19
CA THR A 314 -3.01 20.65 -4.13
C THR A 314 -4.33 20.36 -3.38
N GLY A 315 -5.41 20.07 -4.11
CA GLY A 315 -6.65 19.58 -3.51
C GLY A 315 -6.53 18.12 -3.00
N PHE A 316 -7.18 17.77 -1.89
CA PHE A 316 -7.15 16.42 -1.34
C PHE A 316 -8.43 16.01 -0.59
N ARG A 317 -8.77 14.72 -0.69
CA ARG A 317 -9.86 14.06 0.04
C ARG A 317 -9.36 12.82 0.80
N VAL A 318 -10.15 12.38 1.77
CA VAL A 318 -9.96 11.11 2.48
C VAL A 318 -11.19 10.23 2.24
N LEU A 319 -10.97 8.99 1.82
CA LEU A 319 -11.98 7.94 1.77
C LEU A 319 -11.81 7.04 3.00
N GLU A 320 -12.91 6.79 3.71
CA GLU A 320 -13.00 5.85 4.82
C GLU A 320 -13.58 4.54 4.29
N LEU A 321 -12.76 3.49 4.13
CA LEU A 321 -13.19 2.20 3.61
C LEU A 321 -13.26 1.13 4.69
N ALA A 322 -14.12 0.14 4.46
CA ALA A 322 -14.17 -1.11 5.22
C ALA A 322 -13.58 -2.28 4.41
N ASN A 323 -13.49 -3.44 5.05
CA ASN A 323 -13.33 -4.77 4.44
C ASN A 323 -12.08 -4.93 3.51
N PRO A 324 -10.85 -4.70 4.00
CA PRO A 324 -10.48 -4.35 5.38
C PRO A 324 -10.51 -2.83 5.66
N THR A 325 -10.46 -2.46 6.95
CA THR A 325 -10.46 -1.07 7.41
C THR A 325 -9.29 -0.28 6.79
N ARG A 326 -9.60 0.78 6.04
CA ARG A 326 -8.59 1.60 5.35
C ARG A 326 -8.92 3.09 5.35
N LEU A 327 -7.87 3.90 5.35
CA LEU A 327 -7.93 5.33 5.03
C LEU A 327 -7.15 5.58 3.74
N ALA A 328 -7.85 5.97 2.67
CA ALA A 328 -7.23 6.32 1.40
C ALA A 328 -7.26 7.84 1.19
N ILE A 329 -6.08 8.46 1.21
CA ILE A 329 -5.86 9.88 0.96
C ILE A 329 -5.56 10.08 -0.52
N ASP A 330 -6.48 10.74 -1.24
CA ASP A 330 -6.29 11.10 -2.64
C ASP A 330 -5.80 12.55 -2.73
N VAL A 331 -4.62 12.78 -3.33
CA VAL A 331 -4.05 14.10 -3.60
C VAL A 331 -4.06 14.40 -5.10
N ALA A 332 -4.71 15.48 -5.50
CA ALA A 332 -4.98 15.78 -6.91
C ALA A 332 -3.71 16.10 -7.73
N HIS A 333 -3.72 15.77 -9.01
CA HIS A 333 -2.73 16.18 -10.00
C HIS A 333 -2.83 17.68 -10.30
N GLY A 334 -2.05 18.17 -11.27
CA GLY A 334 -2.01 19.60 -11.62
C GLY A 334 -1.17 20.48 -10.69
N ALA A 335 -0.64 19.95 -9.58
CA ALA A 335 0.17 20.70 -8.61
C ALA A 335 1.33 21.47 -9.26
N THR A 336 1.24 22.80 -9.30
CA THR A 336 2.28 23.72 -9.81
C THR A 336 3.17 24.25 -8.68
N VAL A 337 4.45 24.47 -8.95
CA VAL A 337 5.42 24.98 -7.96
C VAL A 337 5.55 26.52 -8.10
N PRO A 338 4.97 27.34 -7.20
CA PRO A 338 4.95 28.79 -7.36
C PRO A 338 6.32 29.43 -7.06
N ARG A 339 6.77 30.38 -7.89
CA ARG A 339 8.00 31.17 -7.66
C ARG A 339 7.71 32.31 -6.67
N LEU A 340 8.20 32.20 -5.43
CA LEU A 340 7.88 33.15 -4.35
C LEU A 340 8.88 34.31 -4.34
N ARG A 341 8.39 35.54 -4.20
CA ARG A 341 9.18 36.78 -4.14
C ARG A 341 8.44 37.85 -3.32
N ARG A 342 9.06 39.01 -3.06
CA ARG A 342 8.38 40.14 -2.39
C ARG A 342 6.97 40.39 -2.95
N GLY A 343 5.99 40.51 -2.07
CA GLY A 343 4.59 40.71 -2.42
C GLY A 343 3.80 39.44 -2.76
N THR A 344 4.44 38.27 -2.88
CA THR A 344 3.71 36.99 -2.96
C THR A 344 2.98 36.74 -1.64
N ARG A 345 1.76 36.17 -1.71
CA ARG A 345 0.93 35.85 -0.55
C ARG A 345 0.36 34.43 -0.65
N GLY A 346 -0.05 33.87 0.48
CA GLY A 346 -0.81 32.61 0.57
C GLY A 346 -0.04 31.42 1.16
N PRO A 347 -0.63 30.20 1.13
CA PRO A 347 -0.12 29.04 1.85
C PRO A 347 1.33 28.66 1.53
N ALA A 348 1.74 28.72 0.26
CA ALA A 348 3.13 28.40 -0.13
C ALA A 348 4.17 29.37 0.48
N VAL A 349 3.76 30.57 0.93
CA VAL A 349 4.61 31.48 1.70
C VAL A 349 4.64 31.09 3.18
N ARG A 350 3.53 30.61 3.76
CA ARG A 350 3.52 30.04 5.12
C ARG A 350 4.43 28.81 5.20
N ASP A 351 4.31 27.90 4.22
CA ASP A 351 5.21 26.75 4.08
C ASP A 351 6.68 27.18 4.10
N TRP A 352 7.03 28.21 3.32
CA TRP A 352 8.39 28.74 3.22
C TRP A 352 8.87 29.47 4.50
N GLN A 353 8.01 30.25 5.14
CA GLN A 353 8.32 30.93 6.41
C GLN A 353 8.57 29.93 7.54
N GLN A 354 7.77 28.85 7.60
CA GLN A 354 7.96 27.76 8.56
C GLN A 354 9.26 26.98 8.26
N GLN A 355 9.55 26.66 7.00
CA GLN A 355 10.80 26.01 6.59
C GLN A 355 12.03 26.86 6.95
N LEU A 356 12.00 28.17 6.69
CA LEU A 356 13.04 29.11 7.12
C LEU A 356 13.18 29.13 8.66
N ASN A 357 12.08 29.19 9.40
CA ASN A 357 12.12 29.16 10.86
C ASN A 357 12.81 27.89 11.37
N THR A 358 12.44 26.71 10.86
CA THR A 358 13.05 25.42 11.24
C THR A 358 14.55 25.34 10.97
N VAL A 359 15.04 25.87 9.84
CA VAL A 359 16.46 25.72 9.48
C VAL A 359 17.33 26.89 9.95
N GLN A 360 16.76 28.04 10.32
CA GLN A 360 17.51 29.23 10.76
C GLN A 360 17.40 29.49 12.28
N PHE A 361 16.49 28.83 13.01
CA PHE A 361 16.25 29.08 14.44
C PHE A 361 15.86 27.81 15.20
N GLY A 362 16.03 27.83 16.54
CA GLY A 362 15.66 26.72 17.41
C GLY A 362 16.66 25.55 17.41
N ALA A 363 16.31 24.46 18.10
CA ALA A 363 17.19 23.32 18.35
C ALA A 363 17.69 22.59 17.07
N PHE A 364 16.95 22.67 15.97
CA PHE A 364 17.28 21.99 14.71
C PHE A 364 17.81 22.95 13.62
N ALA A 365 18.28 24.14 14.01
CA ALA A 365 18.87 25.12 13.09
C ALA A 365 20.11 24.55 12.40
N THR A 366 20.18 24.70 11.07
CA THR A 366 21.25 24.16 10.23
C THR A 366 21.72 25.13 9.15
N SER A 367 21.23 26.38 9.16
CA SER A 367 21.57 27.49 8.27
C SER A 367 21.71 28.78 9.08
N ALA A 368 22.50 29.74 8.61
CA ALA A 368 22.67 31.02 9.31
C ALA A 368 21.37 31.81 9.47
N ALA A 369 21.24 32.50 10.62
CA ALA A 369 20.07 33.29 11.01
C ALA A 369 20.18 34.78 10.63
N PRO A 370 19.10 35.44 10.18
CA PRO A 370 19.06 36.90 10.07
C PRO A 370 18.88 37.57 11.46
N ARG A 371 19.61 38.67 11.72
CA ARG A 371 19.58 39.45 12.98
C ARG A 371 18.19 39.92 13.46
N GLN A 372 17.17 39.89 12.60
CA GLN A 372 15.80 40.33 12.91
C GLN A 372 14.99 39.33 13.77
N GLY A 373 15.56 38.16 14.06
CA GLY A 373 14.86 37.05 14.72
C GLY A 373 13.91 36.27 13.78
N PRO A 374 13.14 35.31 14.32
CA PRO A 374 12.22 34.47 13.58
C PRO A 374 11.18 35.22 12.74
N LEU A 375 10.54 34.50 11.81
CA LEU A 375 9.43 35.00 11.01
C LEU A 375 8.10 34.67 11.68
N VAL A 376 7.16 35.62 11.65
CA VAL A 376 5.74 35.28 11.82
C VAL A 376 5.31 34.51 10.57
N VAL A 377 4.59 33.39 10.74
CA VAL A 377 4.13 32.53 9.64
C VAL A 377 2.79 33.06 9.10
N ASP A 378 2.79 34.32 8.66
CA ASP A 378 1.62 35.09 8.22
C ASP A 378 1.18 34.79 6.77
N GLY A 379 2.06 34.19 5.96
CA GLY A 379 1.82 33.94 4.54
C GLY A 379 2.01 35.16 3.64
N VAL A 380 2.71 36.19 4.09
CA VAL A 380 3.04 37.41 3.34
C VAL A 380 4.54 37.49 3.11
N PHE A 381 4.97 37.49 1.86
CA PHE A 381 6.39 37.58 1.53
C PHE A 381 6.84 39.05 1.60
N GLY A 382 6.97 39.55 2.84
CA GLY A 382 7.43 40.90 3.15
C GLY A 382 8.96 41.00 3.26
N PRO A 383 9.49 42.20 3.57
CA PRO A 383 10.94 42.44 3.69
C PRO A 383 11.64 41.56 4.74
N ARG A 384 10.94 41.10 5.79
CA ARG A 384 11.48 40.12 6.75
C ARG A 384 11.71 38.76 6.08
N THR A 385 10.71 38.20 5.39
CA THR A 385 10.81 36.90 4.71
C THR A 385 11.82 36.93 3.57
N GLU A 386 11.91 38.03 2.84
CA GLU A 386 12.94 38.26 1.82
C GLU A 386 14.35 38.28 2.43
N ARG A 387 14.59 39.08 3.49
CA ARG A 387 15.89 39.12 4.18
C ARG A 387 16.30 37.74 4.71
N ALA A 388 15.35 36.98 5.27
CA ALA A 388 15.59 35.61 5.74
C ALA A 388 15.94 34.65 4.59
N THR A 389 15.18 34.70 3.49
CA THR A 389 15.46 33.98 2.23
C THR A 389 16.86 34.31 1.70
N ARG A 390 17.25 35.58 1.75
CA ARG A 390 18.55 36.06 1.29
C ARG A 390 19.71 35.57 2.15
N THR A 391 19.55 35.57 3.48
CA THR A 391 20.52 34.96 4.39
C THR A 391 20.64 33.46 4.15
N PHE A 392 19.51 32.77 3.95
CA PHE A 392 19.46 31.35 3.63
C PHE A 392 20.17 31.01 2.30
N GLN A 393 19.91 31.77 1.23
CA GLN A 393 20.57 31.59 -0.06
C GLN A 393 22.10 31.72 0.05
N ARG A 394 22.58 32.72 0.79
CA ARG A 394 24.02 32.92 1.08
C ARG A 394 24.60 31.74 1.86
N ALA A 395 23.92 31.30 2.92
CA ALA A 395 24.41 30.21 3.79
C ALA A 395 24.48 28.85 3.06
N GLU A 396 23.56 28.59 2.13
CA GLU A 396 23.51 27.34 1.35
C GLU A 396 24.32 27.36 0.04
N GLY A 397 25.09 28.43 -0.21
CA GLY A 397 25.92 28.54 -1.41
C GLY A 397 25.12 28.57 -2.72
N VAL A 398 23.92 29.16 -2.73
CA VAL A 398 23.10 29.33 -3.94
C VAL A 398 22.97 30.80 -4.32
N SER A 399 22.67 31.07 -5.61
CA SER A 399 22.53 32.42 -6.14
C SER A 399 21.57 33.26 -5.30
N VAL A 400 22.04 34.44 -4.88
CA VAL A 400 21.36 35.34 -3.95
C VAL A 400 20.32 36.17 -4.69
N THR A 401 19.30 35.51 -5.23
CA THR A 401 18.27 36.10 -6.11
C THR A 401 17.13 36.78 -5.35
N GLU A 402 17.07 36.62 -4.01
CA GLU A 402 15.95 37.05 -3.15
C GLU A 402 14.60 36.35 -3.48
N VAL A 403 14.63 35.35 -4.36
CA VAL A 403 13.46 34.69 -4.96
C VAL A 403 13.53 33.17 -4.82
N VAL A 404 12.45 32.56 -4.36
CA VAL A 404 12.36 31.11 -4.09
C VAL A 404 12.09 30.34 -5.38
N ASP A 405 13.18 29.94 -6.03
CA ASP A 405 13.24 29.13 -7.25
C ASP A 405 13.52 27.63 -6.97
N SER A 406 13.87 26.88 -8.01
CA SER A 406 14.20 25.46 -7.95
C SER A 406 15.53 25.18 -7.23
N ALA A 407 16.53 26.04 -7.37
CA ALA A 407 17.82 25.93 -6.70
C ALA A 407 17.65 26.19 -5.19
N THR A 408 16.97 27.28 -4.83
CA THR A 408 16.68 27.68 -3.46
C THR A 408 15.86 26.62 -2.70
N ARG A 409 14.87 26.00 -3.37
CA ARG A 409 14.13 24.85 -2.80
C ARG A 409 14.96 23.56 -2.70
N THR A 410 15.92 23.36 -3.59
CA THR A 410 16.84 22.22 -3.51
C THR A 410 17.78 22.36 -2.34
N ALA A 411 18.30 23.57 -2.08
CA ALA A 411 19.00 23.91 -0.85
C ALA A 411 18.15 23.66 0.39
N MET A 412 16.89 24.11 0.43
CA MET A 412 16.01 23.89 1.59
C MET A 412 15.79 22.40 1.90
N ARG A 413 15.65 21.54 0.89
CA ARG A 413 15.62 20.08 1.10
C ARG A 413 16.93 19.49 1.65
N ARG A 414 18.09 20.12 1.42
CA ARG A 414 19.35 19.71 2.07
C ARG A 414 19.38 20.15 3.53
N ALA A 415 19.04 21.40 3.83
CA ALA A 415 18.99 21.92 5.19
C ALA A 415 18.02 21.12 6.08
N LEU A 416 16.77 20.90 5.62
CA LEU A 416 15.79 20.06 6.33
C LEU A 416 16.26 18.61 6.52
N ARG A 417 17.07 18.05 5.61
CA ARG A 417 17.70 16.72 5.79
C ARG A 417 18.78 16.70 6.86
N ARG A 418 19.56 17.78 6.99
CA ARG A 418 20.54 17.91 8.09
C ARG A 418 19.80 18.08 9.42
N ALA A 419 18.78 18.94 9.48
CA ALA A 419 17.94 19.14 10.67
C ALA A 419 17.22 17.86 11.14
N ALA A 420 16.80 17.00 10.21
CA ALA A 420 16.21 15.68 10.49
C ALA A 420 17.23 14.59 10.88
N ALA A 421 18.52 14.90 10.86
CA ALA A 421 19.63 14.03 11.26
C ALA A 421 20.35 14.55 12.52
N THR A 422 20.08 15.78 12.95
CA THR A 422 20.53 16.33 14.24
C THR A 422 19.86 15.56 15.38
N THR A 423 20.63 14.75 16.12
CA THR A 423 20.22 14.25 17.44
C THR A 423 19.98 15.45 18.37
N PRO A 424 18.87 15.50 19.12
CA PRO A 424 18.63 16.54 20.13
C PRO A 424 19.61 16.44 21.32
#